data_AF-A0A6C0KG27-F1
#
_entry.id   AF-A0A6C0KG27-F1
#
_cell.length_a   1.000
_cell.length_b   1.000
_cell.length_c   1.000
_cell.angle_alpha   90.00
_cell.angle_beta   90.00
_cell.angle_gamma   90.00
#
_symmetry.space_group_name_H-M   'P 1'
#
loop_
_entity.id
_entity.type
_entity.pdbx_description
1 polymer ?
#
loop_
_entity_poly.entity_id
_entity_poly.type
_entity_poly.pdbx_seq_one_letter_code
_entity_poly.pdbx_strand_id
1 'polypeptide(L)' 'MSTEEKPKTIYYFDEDPGYETLQKITQGYFEVLKLMDGRDMFLNETGMYNLPLNEEASNMFKFKIFGNVAIVGKVTEEN' A
#
# COMPACT_ATOMS: atom_id res chain seq x y z
N MET A 1 8.06 29.33 4.51
CA MET A 1 7.70 28.20 3.64
C MET A 1 7.91 26.94 4.46
N SER A 2 6.85 26.37 5.00
CA SER A 2 6.91 25.09 5.71
C SER A 2 7.00 24.00 4.64
N THR A 3 8.10 23.27 4.57
CA THR A 3 8.19 22.04 3.78
C THR A 3 7.36 20.99 4.51
N GLU A 4 6.04 21.01 4.31
CA GLU A 4 5.15 19.95 4.76
C GLU A 4 5.50 18.69 3.94
N GLU A 5 6.32 17.82 4.53
CA GLU A 5 6.50 16.48 3.99
C GLU A 5 5.13 15.83 3.90
N LYS A 6 4.66 15.56 2.68
CA LYS A 6 3.40 14.84 2.49
C LYS A 6 3.50 13.51 3.23
N PRO A 7 2.49 13.14 4.05
CA PRO A 7 2.51 11.87 4.74
C PRO A 7 2.67 10.74 3.73
N LYS A 8 3.60 9.81 4.00
CA LYS A 8 3.84 8.65 3.14
C LYS A 8 2.57 7.80 3.06
N THR A 9 2.09 7.59 1.84
CA THR A 9 0.87 6.82 1.57
C THR A 9 1.15 5.40 1.04
N ILE A 10 2.40 5.13 0.63
CA ILE A 10 2.89 3.85 0.16
C ILE A 10 4.15 3.47 0.96
N TYR A 11 4.15 2.28 1.53
CA TYR A 11 5.24 1.73 2.34
C TYR A 11 5.84 0.54 1.60
N TYR A 12 7.16 0.44 1.53
CA TYR A 12 7.85 -0.65 0.82
C TYR A 12 8.68 -1.48 1.78
N PHE A 13 8.62 -2.80 1.63
CA PHE A 13 9.40 -3.76 2.40
C PHE A 13 9.97 -4.84 1.50
N ASP A 14 11.24 -5.21 1.71
CA ASP A 14 11.85 -6.33 0.98
C ASP A 14 11.40 -7.69 1.54
N GLU A 15 11.05 -7.74 2.83
CA GLU A 15 10.63 -8.92 3.58
C GLU A 15 9.34 -8.62 4.35
N ASP A 16 8.57 -9.64 4.72
CA ASP A 16 7.31 -9.48 5.45
C ASP A 16 7.55 -8.80 6.82
N PRO A 17 7.01 -7.57 7.04
CA PRO A 17 7.19 -6.85 8.29
C PRO A 17 6.27 -7.36 9.43
N GLY A 18 5.48 -8.40 9.15
CA GLY A 18 4.57 -9.04 10.08
C GLY A 18 3.19 -8.39 10.12
N TYR A 19 2.21 -9.20 10.54
CA TYR A 19 0.79 -8.86 10.57
C TYR A 19 0.50 -7.53 11.30
N GLU A 20 1.07 -7.33 12.50
CA GLU A 20 0.81 -6.12 13.29
C GLU A 20 1.30 -4.84 12.59
N THR A 21 2.42 -4.92 11.89
CA THR A 21 2.97 -3.77 11.14
C THR A 21 2.07 -3.45 9.96
N LEU A 22 1.67 -4.46 9.20
CA LEU A 22 0.76 -4.32 8.07
C LEU A 22 -0.58 -3.74 8.52
N GLN A 23 -1.17 -4.26 9.60
CA GLN A 23 -2.44 -3.79 10.17
C GLN A 23 -2.36 -2.32 10.63
N LYS A 24 -1.23 -1.90 11.23
CA LYS A 24 -1.00 -0.50 11.62
C LYS A 24 -0.92 0.42 10.40
N ILE A 25 -0.27 -0.02 9.33
CA ILE A 25 -0.14 0.75 8.09
C ILE A 25 -1.50 0.89 7.41
N THR A 26 -2.21 -0.23 7.19
CA THR A 26 -3.52 -0.25 6.53
C THR A 26 -4.65 0.30 7.40
N GLN A 27 -4.40 0.55 8.70
CA GLN A 27 -5.39 1.06 9.66
C GLN A 27 -6.61 0.14 9.81
N GLY A 28 -6.39 -1.17 9.76
CA GLY A 28 -7.46 -2.16 9.90
C GLY A 28 -7.12 -3.51 9.28
N TYR A 29 -8.12 -4.37 9.16
CA TYR A 29 -8.00 -5.58 8.36
C TYR A 29 -7.68 -5.24 6.91
N PHE A 30 -6.92 -6.13 6.28
CA PHE A 30 -6.35 -5.88 4.97
C PHE A 30 -6.56 -7.05 4.04
N GLU A 31 -6.71 -6.71 2.77
CA GLU A 31 -6.67 -7.64 1.65
C GLU A 31 -5.29 -7.59 0.98
N VAL A 32 -4.97 -8.64 0.23
CA VAL A 32 -3.70 -8.77 -0.48
C VAL A 32 -3.95 -8.85 -1.97
N LEU A 33 -3.32 -7.97 -2.74
CA LEU A 33 -3.30 -7.98 -4.19
C LEU A 33 -1.93 -8.37 -4.70
N LYS A 34 -1.89 -9.38 -5.56
CA LYS A 34 -0.66 -9.79 -6.26
C LYS A 34 -0.36 -8.79 -7.39
N LEU A 35 0.82 -8.20 -7.35
CA LEU A 35 1.30 -7.29 -8.39
C LEU A 35 2.01 -8.09 -9.50
N MET A 36 2.02 -7.52 -10.71
CA MET A 36 2.64 -8.16 -11.88
C MET A 36 4.17 -8.28 -11.76
N ASP A 37 4.79 -7.50 -10.88
CA ASP A 37 6.24 -7.50 -10.64
C ASP A 37 6.67 -8.46 -9.51
N GLY A 38 5.78 -9.38 -9.13
CA GLY A 38 6.04 -10.41 -8.12
C GLY A 38 5.86 -9.95 -6.67
N ARG A 39 5.51 -8.67 -6.44
CA ARG A 39 5.28 -8.12 -5.10
C ARG A 39 3.82 -8.27 -4.66
N ASP A 40 3.61 -8.16 -3.35
CA ASP A 40 2.29 -8.19 -2.73
C ASP A 40 1.92 -6.80 -2.22
N MET A 41 0.74 -6.30 -2.59
CA MET A 41 0.19 -5.06 -2.06
C MET A 41 -0.89 -5.35 -1.02
N PHE A 42 -0.70 -4.81 0.18
CA PHE A 42 -1.60 -4.88 1.31
C PHE A 42 -2.34 -3.54 1.44
N LEU A 43 -3.66 -3.59 1.45
CA LEU A 43 -4.54 -2.42 1.57
C LEU A 43 -5.74 -2.71 2.46
N ASN A 44 -6.35 -1.68 3.03
CA ASN A 44 -7.52 -1.85 3.88
C ASN A 44 -8.73 -2.37 3.09
N GLU A 45 -9.31 -3.49 3.51
CA GLU A 45 -10.45 -4.12 2.82
C GLU A 45 -11.74 -3.26 2.85
N THR A 46 -11.87 -2.38 3.83
CA THR A 46 -13.01 -1.46 3.99
C THR A 46 -12.68 -0.02 3.61
N GLY A 47 -11.48 0.22 3.05
CA GLY A 47 -10.95 1.56 2.83
C GLY A 47 -11.87 2.45 2.00
N MET A 48 -12.57 1.89 1.01
CA MET A 48 -13.47 2.66 0.14
C MET A 48 -14.62 3.36 0.86
N TYR A 49 -15.00 2.90 2.05
CA TYR A 49 -16.11 3.46 2.82
C TYR A 49 -15.64 4.51 3.83
N ASN A 50 -14.40 4.39 4.33
CA ASN A 50 -13.98 5.05 5.56
C ASN A 50 -12.63 5.79 5.45
N LEU A 51 -11.85 5.58 4.39
CA LEU A 51 -10.51 6.14 4.23
C LEU A 51 -10.43 7.09 3.03
N PRO A 52 -9.55 8.10 3.07
CA PRO A 52 -9.36 9.02 1.95
C PRO A 52 -8.74 8.31 0.74
N LEU A 53 -9.01 8.83 -0.46
CA LEU A 53 -8.38 8.34 -1.70
C LEU A 53 -6.87 8.55 -1.62
N ASN A 54 -6.12 7.47 -1.85
CA ASN A 54 -4.69 7.52 -2.04
C ASN A 54 -4.40 7.82 -3.51
N GLU A 55 -4.28 9.10 -3.84
CA GLU A 55 -4.04 9.56 -5.22
C GLU A 55 -2.74 8.98 -5.80
N GLU A 56 -1.71 8.84 -4.97
CA GLU A 56 -0.41 8.32 -5.39
C GLU A 56 -0.52 6.86 -5.84
N ALA A 57 -1.02 5.99 -4.96
CA ALA A 57 -1.22 4.57 -5.27
C ALA A 57 -2.23 4.40 -6.41
N SER A 58 -3.31 5.17 -6.40
CA SER A 58 -4.34 5.07 -7.46
C SER A 58 -3.79 5.43 -8.83
N ASN A 59 -2.93 6.45 -8.91
CA ASN A 59 -2.28 6.84 -10.16
C ASN A 59 -1.23 5.81 -10.61
N MET A 60 -0.55 5.16 -9.67
CA MET A 60 0.44 4.12 -9.94
C MET A 60 -0.21 2.86 -10.52
N PHE A 61 -1.29 2.39 -9.88
CA PHE A 61 -1.93 1.12 -10.25
C PHE A 61 -3.15 1.26 -11.17
N LYS A 62 -3.55 2.49 -11.52
CA LYS A 62 -4.66 2.81 -12.42
C LYS A 62 -6.04 2.31 -11.95
N PHE A 63 -6.22 2.15 -10.64
CA PHE A 63 -7.53 1.92 -10.01
C PHE A 63 -7.62 2.66 -8.67
N LYS A 64 -8.83 2.85 -8.13
CA LYS A 64 -9.01 3.62 -6.88
C LYS A 64 -8.54 2.80 -5.67
N ILE A 65 -7.55 3.32 -4.97
CA ILE A 65 -7.03 2.78 -3.71
C ILE A 65 -7.31 3.80 -2.61
N PHE A 66 -7.84 3.33 -1.49
CA PHE A 66 -8.20 4.18 -0.35
C PHE A 66 -7.35 3.81 0.87
N GLY A 67 -6.85 4.82 1.58
CA GLY A 67 -5.92 4.63 2.69
C GLY A 67 -4.49 4.31 2.27
N ASN A 68 -3.65 4.06 3.27
CA ASN A 68 -2.26 3.70 3.04
C ASN A 68 -2.14 2.25 2.56
N VAL A 69 -1.08 1.97 1.80
CA VAL A 69 -0.77 0.62 1.33
C VAL A 69 0.65 0.22 1.71
N ALA A 70 0.87 -1.07 1.93
CA ALA A 70 2.20 -1.65 2.05
C ALA A 70 2.47 -2.57 0.85
N ILE A 71 3.63 -2.43 0.22
CA ILE A 71 4.10 -3.29 -0.87
C ILE A 71 5.27 -4.09 -0.33
N VAL A 72 5.13 -5.41 -0.33
CA VAL A 72 6.11 -6.35 0.23
C VAL A 72 6.67 -7.24 -0.87
N GLY A 73 7.97 -7.45 -0.84
CA GLY A 73 8.69 -8.35 -1.72
C GLY A 73 9.64 -7.62 -2.68
N LYS A 74 10.43 -8.41 -3.40
CA LYS A 74 11.41 -7.91 -4.36
C LYS A 74 10.81 -7.96 -5.76
N VAL A 75 11.14 -6.96 -6.57
CA VAL A 75 10.81 -6.97 -7.99
C VAL A 75 11.47 -8.19 -8.62
N THR A 76 10.66 -9.10 -9.14
CA THR A 76 11.16 -10.18 -9.98
C THR A 76 11.15 -9.69 -11.41
N GLU A 77 12.33 -9.45 -11.99
CA GLU A 77 12.46 -9.36 -13.44
C GLU A 77 12.12 -10.76 -14.01
N GLU A 78 10.92 -10.93 -14.56
CA GLU A 78 10.68 -12.06 -15.45
C GLU A 78 11.62 -11.89 -16.66
N ASN A 79 12.61 -12.78 -16.75
CA ASN A 79 13.49 -12.93 -17.92
C ASN A 79 12.71 -13.41 -19.14
#